data_AF-A0A969X5Q4-F1
#
_entry.id   AF-A0A969X5Q4-F1
#
_cell.length_a   1.000
_cell.length_b   1.000
_cell.length_c   1.000
_cell.angle_alpha   90.00
_cell.angle_beta   90.00
_cell.angle_gamma   90.00
#
_symmetry.space_group_name_H-M   'P 1'
#
loop_
_entity.id
_entity.type
_entity.pdbx_description
1 polymer ?
#
loop_
_entity_poly.entity_id
_entity_poly.type
_entity_poly.pdbx_seq_one_letter_code
_entity_poly.pdbx_strand_id
1 'polypeptide(L)'
;TERLKKLESEQITDGQRKIQEIKIELETEERPFIELGIKQKITEITEELEGTEIDNLNHYLTYKLIDGRTLEVEGKQYTLTVNLLIIAETTTYHISVQAKDEGNNEDNRK
;
A
#
# COMPACT_ATOMS: atom_id res chain seq x y z
N THR A 1 32.44 -8.63 31.47
CA THR A 1 32.79 -7.43 30.70
C THR A 1 31.52 -6.69 30.31
N GLU A 2 31.19 -5.59 30.99
CA GLU A 2 29.99 -4.79 30.69
C GLU A 2 30.02 -4.21 29.26
N ARG A 3 31.21 -4.07 28.67
CA ARG A 3 31.41 -3.65 27.28
C ARG A 3 30.84 -4.64 26.25
N LEU A 4 30.83 -5.95 26.52
CA LEU A 4 30.24 -6.95 25.62
C LEU A 4 28.71 -6.88 25.64
N LYS A 5 28.11 -6.76 26.83
CA LYS A 5 26.66 -6.59 26.97
C LYS A 5 26.14 -5.32 26.27
N LYS A 6 26.91 -4.23 26.30
CA LYS A 6 26.56 -2.98 25.62
C LYS A 6 26.59 -3.11 24.09
N LEU A 7 27.60 -3.80 23.55
CA LEU A 7 27.71 -4.07 22.11
C LEU A 7 26.62 -5.05 21.63
N GLU A 8 26.28 -6.06 22.42
CA GLU A 8 25.18 -6.99 22.11
C GLU A 8 23.81 -6.30 22.19
N SER A 9 23.58 -5.41 23.15
CA SER A 9 22.32 -4.66 23.22
C SER A 9 22.14 -3.69 22.05
N GLU A 10 23.23 -3.12 21.53
CA GLU A 10 23.22 -2.24 20.36
C GLU A 10 23.01 -3.04 19.06
N GLN A 11 23.57 -4.25 18.93
CA GLN A 11 23.35 -5.14 17.78
C GLN A 11 21.97 -5.80 17.73
N ILE A 12 21.36 -6.12 18.88
CA ILE A 12 20.00 -6.68 18.94
C ILE A 12 18.95 -5.62 18.54
N THR A 13 19.22 -4.35 18.78
CA THR A 13 18.36 -3.23 18.35
C THR A 13 18.55 -2.84 16.87
N ASP A 14 19.66 -3.24 16.26
CA ASP A 14 20.05 -2.91 14.88
C ASP A 14 19.84 -4.09 13.91
N GLY A 15 19.01 -5.06 14.30
CA GLY A 15 18.47 -6.03 13.37
C GLY A 15 17.59 -5.28 12.38
N GLN A 16 18.12 -4.97 11.20
CA GLN A 16 17.47 -4.21 10.14
C GLN A 16 16.01 -4.66 10.01
N ARG A 17 15.08 -3.86 10.55
CA ARG A 17 13.67 -4.25 10.59
C ARG A 17 13.19 -4.26 9.14
N LYS A 18 12.71 -5.40 8.69
CA LYS A 18 12.23 -5.58 7.32
C LYS A 18 10.73 -5.67 7.30
N ILE A 19 10.13 -5.21 6.21
CA ILE A 19 8.72 -5.50 5.92
C ILE A 19 8.61 -7.01 5.73
N GLN A 20 7.84 -7.67 6.59
CA GLN A 20 7.57 -9.11 6.55
C GLN A 20 6.22 -9.41 5.91
N GLU A 21 5.28 -8.46 6.01
CA GLU A 21 3.92 -8.63 5.54
C GLU A 21 3.32 -7.29 5.13
N ILE A 22 2.49 -7.30 4.10
CA ILE A 22 1.69 -6.15 3.69
C ILE A 22 0.20 -6.46 3.90
N LYS A 23 -0.42 -5.68 4.77
CA LYS A 23 -1.85 -5.74 5.05
C LYS A 23 -2.58 -4.65 4.26
N ILE A 24 -3.63 -5.06 3.54
CA ILE A 24 -4.48 -4.14 2.77
C ILE A 24 -5.88 -4.14 3.38
N GLU A 25 -6.30 -2.98 3.83
CA GLU A 25 -7.64 -2.66 4.34
C GLU A 25 -8.32 -1.71 3.34
N LEU A 26 -9.41 -2.18 2.74
CA LEU A 26 -10.16 -1.42 1.75
C LEU A 26 -11.43 -0.85 2.37
N GLU A 27 -11.67 0.42 2.10
CA GLU A 27 -12.95 1.09 2.34
C GLU A 27 -13.64 1.27 0.99
N THR A 28 -14.68 0.48 0.74
CA THR A 28 -15.41 0.46 -0.54
C THR A 28 -16.86 0.04 -0.33
N GLU A 29 -17.75 0.55 -1.18
CA GLU A 29 -19.16 0.13 -1.28
C GLU A 29 -19.36 -0.98 -2.34
N GLU A 30 -18.28 -1.40 -3.01
CA GLU A 30 -18.33 -2.40 -4.06
C GLU A 30 -18.64 -3.82 -3.54
N ARG A 31 -19.08 -4.68 -4.45
CA ARG A 31 -19.39 -6.08 -4.12
C ARG A 31 -18.11 -6.84 -3.74
N PRO A 32 -18.19 -7.86 -2.84
CA PRO A 32 -17.00 -8.58 -2.36
C PRO A 32 -16.09 -9.17 -3.45
N PHE A 33 -16.65 -9.58 -4.58
CA PHE A 33 -15.87 -10.08 -5.71
C PHE A 33 -14.98 -8.99 -6.36
N ILE A 34 -15.52 -7.78 -6.49
CA ILE A 34 -14.78 -6.63 -7.01
C ILE A 34 -13.72 -6.19 -5.99
N GLU A 35 -14.09 -6.12 -4.71
CA GLU A 35 -13.16 -5.84 -3.61
C GLU A 35 -11.96 -6.78 -3.63
N LEU A 36 -12.19 -8.09 -3.79
CA LEU A 36 -11.13 -9.09 -3.90
C LEU A 36 -10.22 -8.84 -5.11
N GLY A 37 -10.79 -8.53 -6.27
CA GLY A 37 -10.01 -8.23 -7.48
C GLY A 37 -9.15 -6.96 -7.32
N ILE A 38 -9.68 -5.93 -6.66
CA ILE A 38 -8.93 -4.71 -6.33
C ILE A 38 -7.80 -5.04 -5.36
N LYS A 39 -8.09 -5.81 -4.31
CA LYS A 39 -7.10 -6.23 -3.30
C LYS A 39 -5.96 -7.02 -3.93
N GLN A 40 -6.26 -7.97 -4.83
CA GLN A 40 -5.24 -8.73 -5.56
C GLN A 40 -4.30 -7.82 -6.36
N LYS A 41 -4.85 -6.87 -7.12
CA LYS A 41 -4.04 -5.90 -7.88
C LYS A 41 -3.18 -5.01 -7.00
N ILE A 42 -3.69 -4.59 -5.84
CA ILE A 42 -2.90 -3.81 -4.88
C ILE A 42 -1.76 -4.68 -4.32
N THR A 43 -2.05 -5.94 -3.96
CA THR A 43 -1.03 -6.89 -3.49
C THR A 43 0.10 -7.04 -4.50
N GLU A 44 -0.22 -7.25 -5.78
CA GLU A 44 0.76 -7.33 -6.89
C GLU A 44 1.63 -6.06 -6.99
N ILE A 45 1.04 -4.87 -6.80
CA ILE A 45 1.80 -3.61 -6.84
C ILE A 45 2.73 -3.49 -5.63
N THR A 46 2.33 -4.00 -4.47
CA THR A 46 3.06 -3.85 -3.22
C THR A 46 4.03 -4.99 -2.92
N GLU A 47 3.98 -6.11 -3.65
CA GLU A 47 4.74 -7.32 -3.32
C GLU A 47 6.26 -7.08 -3.18
N GLU A 48 6.82 -6.20 -4.01
CA GLU A 48 8.25 -5.87 -3.98
C GLU A 48 8.69 -5.13 -2.70
N LEU A 49 7.75 -4.62 -1.91
CA LEU A 49 8.06 -4.01 -0.62
C LEU A 49 8.39 -5.05 0.45
N GLU A 50 7.90 -6.29 0.33
CA GLU A 50 8.24 -7.36 1.27
C GLU A 50 9.75 -7.68 1.20
N GLY A 51 10.37 -7.87 2.37
CA GLY A 51 11.81 -8.03 2.52
C GLY A 51 12.62 -6.73 2.48
N THR A 52 11.99 -5.59 2.18
CA THR A 52 12.65 -4.27 2.20
C THR A 52 12.92 -3.81 3.62
N GLU A 53 14.10 -3.23 3.85
CA GLU A 53 14.48 -2.64 5.14
C GLU A 53 13.70 -1.34 5.39
N ILE A 54 13.00 -1.28 6.51
CA ILE A 54 12.14 -0.16 6.91
C ILE A 54 12.95 1.13 7.01
N ASP A 55 14.15 1.07 7.57
CA ASP A 55 14.99 2.25 7.78
C ASP A 55 15.52 2.86 6.46
N ASN A 56 15.51 2.07 5.37
CA ASN A 56 15.92 2.50 4.01
C ASN A 56 14.73 2.80 3.09
N LEU A 57 13.50 2.66 3.59
CA LEU A 57 12.30 2.83 2.80
C LEU A 57 12.04 4.31 2.50
N ASN A 58 11.83 4.66 1.23
CA ASN A 58 11.33 5.99 0.89
C ASN A 58 9.82 6.06 1.11
N HIS A 59 9.43 6.60 2.25
CA HIS A 59 8.05 6.65 2.73
C HIS A 59 7.09 7.35 1.74
N TYR A 60 7.56 8.40 1.06
CA TYR A 60 6.75 9.12 0.08
C TYR A 60 6.50 8.29 -1.17
N LEU A 61 7.52 7.58 -1.66
CA LEU A 61 7.36 6.68 -2.80
C LEU A 61 6.47 5.50 -2.43
N THR A 62 6.62 4.92 -1.24
CA THR A 62 5.76 3.85 -0.73
C THR A 62 4.29 4.26 -0.68
N TYR A 63 3.99 5.49 -0.27
CA TYR A 63 2.65 6.06 -0.34
C TYR A 63 2.16 6.22 -1.79
N LYS A 64 3.00 6.82 -2.66
CA LYS A 64 2.67 7.07 -4.07
C LYS A 64 2.62 5.83 -4.96
N LEU A 65 3.07 4.68 -4.48
CA LEU A 65 2.87 3.41 -5.18
C LEU A 65 1.38 3.13 -5.39
N ILE A 66 0.52 3.53 -4.46
CA ILE A 66 -0.91 3.23 -4.50
C ILE A 66 -1.75 4.49 -4.68
N ASP A 67 -1.40 5.56 -3.97
CA ASP A 67 -2.21 6.77 -3.95
C ASP A 67 -2.37 7.40 -5.34
N GLY A 68 -3.63 7.64 -5.73
CA GLY A 68 -4.01 8.25 -7.00
C GLY A 68 -3.94 7.30 -8.20
N ARG A 69 -3.62 6.02 -8.02
CA ARG A 69 -3.69 5.04 -9.11
C ARG A 69 -5.13 4.76 -9.52
N THR A 70 -5.30 4.48 -10.81
CA THR A 70 -6.54 3.90 -11.35
C THR A 70 -6.31 2.44 -11.68
N LEU A 71 -7.20 1.57 -11.22
CA LEU A 71 -7.23 0.14 -11.54
C LEU A 71 -8.47 -0.18 -12.36
N GLU A 72 -8.35 -1.13 -13.28
CA GLU A 72 -9.50 -1.72 -13.97
C GLU A 72 -9.79 -3.11 -13.41
N VAL A 73 -11.03 -3.35 -12.96
CA VAL A 73 -11.50 -4.66 -12.49
C VAL A 73 -12.88 -4.90 -13.09
N GLU A 74 -13.07 -6.04 -13.76
CA GLU A 74 -14.32 -6.39 -14.45
C GLU A 74 -14.84 -5.28 -15.39
N GLY A 75 -13.93 -4.63 -16.12
CA GLY A 75 -14.26 -3.57 -17.08
C GLY A 75 -14.67 -2.23 -16.46
N LYS A 76 -14.58 -2.07 -15.14
CA LYS A 76 -14.83 -0.80 -14.44
C LYS A 76 -13.52 -0.21 -13.92
N GLN A 77 -13.40 1.11 -13.99
CA GLN A 77 -12.24 1.84 -13.46
C GLN A 77 -12.50 2.28 -12.01
N TYR A 78 -11.47 2.16 -11.19
CA TYR A 78 -11.48 2.49 -9.77
C TYR A 78 -10.29 3.37 -9.44
N THR A 79 -10.51 4.49 -8.75
CA THR A 79 -9.44 5.34 -8.23
C THR A 79 -9.16 4.98 -6.78
N LEU A 80 -7.88 4.80 -6.47
CA LEU A 80 -7.41 4.48 -5.13
C LEU A 80 -6.92 5.75 -4.42
N THR A 81 -7.34 5.93 -3.18
CA THR A 81 -6.85 7.01 -2.30
C THR A 81 -6.29 6.37 -1.03
N VAL A 82 -5.02 6.63 -0.72
CA VAL A 82 -4.42 6.11 0.52
C VAL A 82 -4.75 7.08 1.66
N ASN A 83 -5.57 6.63 2.61
CA ASN A 83 -5.99 7.44 3.76
C ASN A 83 -4.95 7.37 4.88
N LEU A 84 -4.34 6.19 5.05
CA LEU A 84 -3.36 5.92 6.09
C LEU A 84 -2.37 4.87 5.58
N LEU A 85 -1.08 5.10 5.86
CA LEU A 85 0.00 4.16 5.67
C LEU A 85 0.75 4.01 6.99
N ILE A 86 0.79 2.80 7.53
CA ILE A 86 1.58 2.45 8.71
C ILE A 86 2.75 1.59 8.26
N ILE A 87 3.98 2.07 8.46
CA ILE A 87 5.21 1.36 8.11
C ILE A 87 5.77 0.70 9.37
N ALA A 88 5.76 -0.63 9.36
CA ALA A 88 6.30 -1.52 10.38
C ALA A 88 6.63 -2.87 9.72
N GLU A 89 7.06 -3.86 10.50
CA GLU A 89 7.27 -5.23 9.98
C GLU A 89 6.00 -5.75 9.29
N THR A 90 4.82 -5.45 9.85
CA THR A 90 3.55 -5.53 9.13
C THR A 90 3.17 -4.13 8.65
N THR A 91 3.37 -3.87 7.36
CA THR A 91 3.00 -2.59 6.75
C THR A 91 1.52 -2.60 6.38
N THR A 92 0.75 -1.63 6.87
CA THR A 92 -0.70 -1.57 6.62
C THR A 92 -1.05 -0.38 5.72
N TYR A 93 -1.77 -0.67 4.64
CA TYR A 93 -2.43 0.33 3.80
C TYR A 93 -3.92 0.37 4.11
N HIS A 94 -4.44 1.55 4.44
CA HIS A 94 -5.87 1.82 4.45
C HIS A 94 -6.23 2.66 3.23
N ILE A 95 -7.09 2.12 2.37
CA ILE A 95 -7.33 2.66 1.03
C ILE A 95 -8.82 2.84 0.80
N SER A 96 -9.25 4.05 0.46
CA SER A 96 -10.58 4.27 -0.11
C SER A 96 -10.57 3.95 -1.59
N VAL A 97 -11.61 3.27 -2.04
CA VAL A 97 -11.83 2.92 -3.45
C VAL A 97 -13.07 3.67 -3.93
N GLN A 98 -12.93 4.38 -5.05
CA GLN A 98 -14.06 5.04 -5.70
C GLN A 98 -14.16 4.58 -7.15
N ALA A 99 -15.34 4.11 -7.56
CA ALA A 99 -15.61 3.87 -8.96
C ALA A 99 -15.47 5.20 -9.73
N LYS A 100 -14.78 5.16 -10.85
CA LYS A 100 -14.71 6.30 -11.75
C LYS A 100 -15.96 6.23 -12.62
N ASP A 101 -16.93 7.08 -12.32
CA ASP A 101 -18.06 7.26 -13.23
C ASP A 101 -17.51 7.70 -14.58
N GLU A 102 -17.86 6.96 -15.63
CA GLU A 102 -17.66 7.41 -17.01
C GLU A 102 -18.54 8.65 -17.22
N GLY A 103 -18.00 9.82 -16.86
CA GLY A 103 -18.62 11.08 -17.17
C GLY A 103 -18.78 11.16 -18.69
N ASN A 104 -20.03 11.12 -19.17
CA ASN A 104 -20.44 11.50 -20.51
C ASN A 104 -19.71 12.78 -20.92
N ASN A 105 -18.70 12.64 -21.77
CA ASN A 105 -18.10 13.75 -22.49
C ASN A 105 -18.92 13.99 -23.77
N GLU A 106 -20.21 14.24 -23.60
CA GLU A 106 -21.06 14.92 -24.58
C GLU A 106 -21.34 16.33 -24.05
N ASP A 107 -20.41 17.25 -24.25
CA ASP A 107 -20.70 18.60 -24.78
C ASP A 107 -19.46 19.49 -24.72
N ASN A 108 -18.83 19.71 -25.87
CA ASN A 108 -18.70 21.05 -26.43
C ASN A 108 -18.01 20.96 -27.80
N ARG A 109 -18.82 20.62 -28.81
CA ARG A 109 -18.67 21.24 -30.13
C ARG A 109 -19.49 22.52 -30.11
N LYS A 110 -18.82 23.67 -30.04
CA LYS A 110 -19.24 24.89 -30.74
C LYS A 110 -18.02 25.63 -31.24
#